data_AF-A0A1E2WGV9-F1
#
_entry.id   AF-A0A1E2WGV9-F1
#
_cell.length_a   1.000
_cell.length_b   1.000
_cell.length_c   1.000
_cell.angle_alpha   90.00
_cell.angle_beta   90.00
_cell.angle_gamma   90.00
#
_symmetry.space_group_name_H-M   'P 1'
#
loop_
_entity.id
_entity.type
_entity.pdbx_description
1 polymer ?
#
loop_
_entity_poly.entity_id
_entity_poly.type
_entity_poly.pdbx_seq_one_letter_code
_entity_poly.pdbx_strand_id
1 'polypeptide(L)'
;MKLQRIEAGEYLTPDGRFYVRNTYYSNGIPGRSNTSSGWLIEDKSGATPFQRNHHKSNLRRVDTLTEAREIITLVIECDRKEKTLLSAGWCKEDNPQQPGVCWLSPYTGKLLTRSEALLELSLMSS
;
A
#
# COMPACT_ATOMS: atom_id res chain seq x y z
N MET A 1 -5.52 1.13 12.12
CA MET A 1 -4.16 1.33 12.71
C MET A 1 -4.07 2.66 13.47
N LYS A 2 -3.26 2.76 14.53
CA LYS A 2 -3.07 4.00 15.31
C LYS A 2 -1.92 4.82 14.72
N LEU A 3 -2.18 6.08 14.40
CA LEU A 3 -1.15 7.06 14.03
C LEU A 3 -0.72 7.83 15.30
N GLN A 4 0.58 8.01 15.48
CA GLN A 4 1.16 8.83 16.54
C GLN A 4 1.31 10.25 16.02
N ARG A 5 0.76 11.23 16.75
CA ARG A 5 0.94 12.64 16.42
C ARG A 5 2.34 13.06 16.82
N ILE A 6 3.07 13.70 15.89
CA ILE A 6 4.40 14.27 16.18
C ILE A 6 4.26 15.78 16.32
N GLU A 7 3.62 16.44 15.36
CA GLU A 7 3.36 17.88 15.38
C GLU A 7 1.90 18.21 15.01
N ALA A 8 1.57 19.50 14.93
CA ALA A 8 0.25 19.92 14.48
C ALA A 8 0.05 19.60 12.98
N GLY A 9 -0.85 18.67 12.68
CA GLY A 9 -1.10 18.25 11.30
C GLY A 9 -0.08 17.24 10.76
N GLU A 10 0.73 16.63 11.63
CA GLU A 10 1.74 15.64 11.26
C GLU A 10 1.66 14.39 12.16
N TYR A 11 1.74 13.23 11.52
CA TYR A 11 1.62 11.94 12.15
C TYR A 11 2.63 10.94 11.59
N LEU A 12 2.97 9.94 12.39
CA LEU A 12 3.82 8.83 12.02
C LEU A 12 3.23 7.52 12.53
N THR A 13 3.50 6.44 11.82
CA THR A 13 3.18 5.10 12.31
C THR A 13 4.14 4.68 13.42
N PRO A 14 3.74 3.81 14.36
CA PRO A 14 4.58 3.44 15.49
C PRO A 14 5.92 2.80 15.10
N ASP A 15 5.97 2.15 13.93
CA ASP A 15 7.16 1.55 13.34
C ASP A 15 8.01 2.55 12.53
N GLY A 16 7.61 3.83 12.48
CA GLY A 16 8.31 4.90 11.78
C GLY A 16 8.17 4.87 10.25
N ARG A 17 7.41 3.92 9.70
CA ARG A 17 7.36 3.69 8.26
C ARG A 17 6.55 4.73 7.48
N PHE A 18 5.31 5.00 7.89
CA PHE A 18 4.46 5.94 7.16
C PHE A 18 4.36 7.26 7.87
N TYR A 19 4.73 8.31 7.15
CA TYR A 19 4.61 9.69 7.57
C TYR A 19 3.39 10.32 6.90
N VAL A 20 2.53 10.98 7.67
CA VAL A 20 1.28 11.55 7.20
C VAL A 20 1.20 13.01 7.62
N ARG A 21 1.11 13.92 6.65
CA ARG A 21 1.06 15.36 6.91
C ARG A 21 -0.06 16.05 6.16
N ASN A 22 -0.56 17.15 6.72
CA ASN A 22 -1.50 18.01 6.02
C ASN A 22 -0.84 18.62 4.77
N THR A 23 -1.57 18.70 3.68
CA THR A 23 -1.12 19.29 2.43
C THR A 23 -2.22 20.17 1.86
N TYR A 24 -1.84 21.29 1.27
CA TYR A 24 -2.76 22.14 0.53
C TYR A 24 -2.70 21.80 -0.95
N TYR A 25 -3.85 21.77 -1.63
CA TYR A 25 -3.88 21.64 -3.09
C TYR A 25 -3.39 22.94 -3.71
N SER A 26 -2.21 22.95 -4.33
CA SER A 26 -1.83 24.03 -5.23
C SER A 26 -2.45 23.75 -6.60
N ASN A 27 -3.41 24.57 -7.03
CA ASN A 27 -3.94 24.49 -8.40
C ASN A 27 -2.96 25.07 -9.44
N GLY A 28 -1.71 25.39 -9.07
CA GLY A 28 -0.71 25.95 -9.96
C GLY A 28 -1.02 27.35 -10.50
N ILE A 29 -2.11 27.98 -10.05
CA ILE A 29 -2.57 29.29 -10.52
C ILE A 29 -2.37 30.31 -9.39
N PRO A 30 -1.47 31.29 -9.56
CA PRO A 30 -1.34 32.41 -8.64
C PRO A 30 -2.67 33.14 -8.49
N GLY A 31 -3.13 33.39 -7.25
CA GLY A 31 -4.33 34.19 -6.98
C GLY A 31 -5.65 33.43 -6.78
N ARG A 32 -5.68 32.09 -6.86
CA ARG A 32 -6.81 31.30 -6.34
C ARG A 32 -6.50 30.79 -4.93
N SER A 33 -7.46 30.94 -4.02
CA SER A 33 -7.37 30.36 -2.68
C SER A 33 -7.26 28.84 -2.75
N ASN A 34 -6.32 28.29 -1.99
CA ASN A 34 -6.11 26.86 -1.81
C ASN A 34 -7.23 26.32 -0.91
N THR A 35 -8.47 26.24 -1.39
CA THR A 35 -9.63 25.99 -0.53
C THR A 35 -9.77 24.53 -0.09
N SER A 36 -9.11 23.61 -0.76
CA SER A 36 -9.11 22.21 -0.37
C SER A 36 -7.79 21.88 0.35
N SER A 37 -7.94 21.33 1.55
CA SER A 37 -6.87 20.72 2.33
C SER A 37 -7.03 19.21 2.21
N GLY A 38 -5.92 18.50 2.29
CA GLY A 38 -5.89 17.05 2.25
C GLY A 38 -4.72 16.53 3.06
N TRP A 39 -4.44 15.25 2.92
CA TRP A 39 -3.35 14.58 3.59
C TRP A 39 -2.44 13.93 2.57
N LEU A 40 -1.14 14.04 2.82
CA LEU A 40 -0.11 13.35 2.08
C LEU A 40 0.42 12.22 2.95
N ILE A 41 0.35 11.01 2.42
CA ILE A 41 0.98 9.80 2.96
C ILE A 41 2.31 9.64 2.25
N GLU A 42 3.37 9.38 3.02
CA GLU A 42 4.70 9.05 2.54
C GLU A 42 5.15 7.72 3.17
N ASP A 43 5.46 6.73 2.36
CA ASP A 43 6.14 5.50 2.80
C ASP A 43 7.66 5.75 2.82
N LYS A 44 8.26 5.73 4.01
CA LYS A 44 9.69 5.94 4.26
C LYS A 44 10.52 4.66 4.15
N SER A 45 9.91 3.52 3.83
CA SER A 45 10.64 2.24 3.64
C SER A 45 11.46 2.16 2.36
N GLY A 46 11.28 3.11 1.43
CA GLY A 46 11.85 3.04 0.08
C GLY A 46 10.98 2.23 -0.91
N ALA A 47 9.91 1.59 -0.44
CA ALA A 47 8.92 0.95 -1.28
C ALA A 47 8.05 1.98 -2.02
N THR A 48 7.45 1.56 -3.14
CA THR A 48 6.49 2.36 -3.91
C THR A 48 5.12 1.68 -3.95
N PRO A 49 4.43 1.55 -2.80
CA PRO A 49 3.21 0.76 -2.68
C PRO A 49 2.01 1.40 -3.37
N PHE A 50 2.09 2.68 -3.74
CA PHE A 50 0.99 3.42 -4.33
C PHE A 50 1.11 3.44 -5.84
N GLN A 51 0.11 2.91 -6.54
CA GLN A 51 0.05 2.94 -8.00
C GLN A 51 -1.03 3.90 -8.47
N ARG A 52 -0.68 4.79 -9.41
CA ARG A 52 -1.62 5.66 -10.13
C ARG A 52 -1.25 5.70 -11.60
N ASN A 53 -2.16 5.29 -12.49
CA ASN A 53 -1.98 5.32 -13.95
C ASN A 53 -0.58 4.81 -14.37
N HIS A 54 -0.23 3.59 -13.96
CA HIS A 54 1.06 2.91 -14.20
C HIS A 54 2.31 3.52 -13.55
N HIS A 55 2.21 4.67 -12.89
CA HIS A 55 3.31 5.21 -12.07
C HIS A 55 3.22 4.69 -10.64
N LYS A 56 4.31 4.06 -10.18
CA LYS A 56 4.51 3.70 -8.78
C LYS A 56 5.08 4.90 -8.03
N SER A 57 4.61 5.12 -6.81
CA SER A 57 5.07 6.20 -5.95
C SER A 57 5.10 5.73 -4.50
N ASN A 58 6.00 6.33 -3.72
CA ASN A 58 6.00 6.26 -2.26
C ASN A 58 5.08 7.32 -1.63
N LEU A 59 4.46 8.18 -2.45
CA LEU A 59 3.56 9.23 -2.02
C LEU A 59 2.12 8.95 -2.47
N ARG A 60 1.15 9.20 -1.58
CA ARG A 60 -0.28 9.13 -1.87
C ARG A 60 -0.99 10.32 -1.24
N ARG A 61 -1.80 11.02 -2.04
CA ARG A 61 -2.70 12.06 -1.55
C ARG A 61 -4.09 11.48 -1.27
N VAL A 62 -4.72 11.96 -0.22
CA VAL A 62 -6.07 11.59 0.23
C VAL A 62 -6.77 12.81 0.83
N ASP A 63 -8.10 12.79 0.89
CA ASP A 63 -8.85 13.95 1.36
C ASP A 63 -8.95 13.99 2.88
N THR A 64 -8.96 12.83 3.54
CA THR A 64 -9.17 12.74 4.99
C THR A 64 -8.08 11.93 5.70
N LEU A 65 -7.86 12.23 6.97
CA LEU A 65 -6.95 11.45 7.82
C LEU A 65 -7.47 10.01 8.03
N THR A 66 -8.79 9.81 7.96
CA THR A 66 -9.40 8.48 8.04
C THR A 66 -9.02 7.64 6.83
N GLU A 67 -9.17 8.19 5.62
CA GLU A 67 -8.73 7.54 4.38
C GLU A 67 -7.22 7.22 4.43
N ALA A 68 -6.40 8.14 4.96
CA ALA A 68 -4.97 7.89 5.16
C ALA A 68 -4.71 6.64 6.02
N ARG A 69 -5.43 6.50 7.14
CA ARG A 69 -5.30 5.35 8.04
C ARG A 69 -5.74 4.04 7.38
N GLU A 70 -6.82 4.08 6.60
CA GLU A 70 -7.34 2.91 5.88
C GLU A 70 -6.34 2.44 4.82
N ILE A 71 -5.82 3.36 4.01
CA ILE A 71 -4.80 3.03 2.99
C ILE A 71 -3.55 2.43 3.64
N ILE A 72 -3.02 3.04 4.70
CA ILE A 72 -1.84 2.52 5.40
C ILE A 72 -2.11 1.12 5.97
N THR A 73 -3.29 0.92 6.56
CA THR A 73 -3.70 -0.39 7.10
C THR A 73 -3.74 -1.44 5.98
N LEU A 74 -4.29 -1.09 4.82
CA LEU A 74 -4.36 -1.97 3.66
C LEU A 74 -2.97 -2.33 3.13
N VAL A 75 -2.05 -1.37 3.02
CA VAL A 75 -0.67 -1.63 2.56
C VAL A 75 0.04 -2.59 3.51
N ILE A 76 -0.06 -2.36 4.81
CA ILE A 76 0.56 -3.24 5.82
C ILE A 76 -0.04 -4.63 5.79
N GLU A 77 -1.36 -4.74 5.63
CA GLU A 77 -2.02 -6.04 5.50
C GLU A 77 -1.57 -6.77 4.23
N CYS A 78 -1.42 -6.06 3.12
CA CYS A 78 -0.87 -6.62 1.89
C CYS A 78 0.54 -7.14 2.11
N ASP A 79 1.45 -6.34 2.68
CA ASP A 79 2.83 -6.75 2.95
C ASP A 79 2.88 -7.98 3.88
N ARG A 80 2.01 -8.03 4.89
CA ARG A 80 1.88 -9.20 5.77
C ARG A 80 1.47 -10.46 4.99
N LYS A 81 0.45 -10.36 4.14
CA LYS A 81 -0.02 -11.46 3.30
C LYS A 81 1.07 -11.94 2.34
N GLU A 82 1.81 -11.00 1.73
CA GLU A 82 2.93 -11.36 0.86
C GLU A 82 4.05 -12.07 1.63
N LYS A 83 4.38 -11.59 2.83
CA LYS A 83 5.37 -12.24 3.69
C LYS A 83 4.95 -13.65 4.07
N THR A 84 3.66 -13.89 4.34
CA THR A 84 3.12 -15.24 4.58
C THR A 84 3.38 -16.16 3.39
N LEU A 85 3.02 -15.72 2.17
CA LEU A 85 3.24 -16.51 0.95
C LEU A 85 4.74 -16.82 0.74
N LEU A 86 5.60 -15.81 0.84
CA LEU A 86 7.04 -15.98 0.69
C LEU A 86 7.61 -16.97 1.72
N SER A 87 7.16 -16.89 2.98
CA SER A 87 7.60 -17.83 4.03
C SER A 87 7.13 -19.27 3.80
N ALA A 88 6.06 -19.46 3.03
CA ALA A 88 5.55 -20.78 2.61
C ALA A 88 6.19 -21.28 1.30
N GLY A 89 7.22 -20.60 0.79
CA GLY A 89 7.95 -21.03 -0.42
C GLY A 89 7.31 -20.61 -1.74
N TRP A 90 6.33 -19.70 -1.72
CA TRP A 90 5.74 -19.15 -2.94
C TRP A 90 6.65 -18.11 -3.58
N CYS A 91 6.71 -18.10 -4.90
CA CYS A 91 7.53 -17.16 -5.66
C CYS A 91 6.67 -16.16 -6.42
N LYS A 92 7.15 -14.91 -6.52
CA LYS A 92 6.53 -13.92 -7.42
C LYS A 92 7.07 -14.09 -8.84
N GLU A 93 6.18 -14.18 -9.81
CA GLU A 93 6.53 -14.17 -11.24
C GLU A 93 5.71 -13.14 -12.00
N ASP A 94 6.34 -12.51 -13.00
CA ASP A 94 5.67 -11.57 -13.88
C ASP A 94 4.86 -12.30 -14.94
N ASN A 95 3.55 -12.00 -15.02
CA ASN A 95 2.67 -12.52 -16.07
C ASN A 95 2.13 -11.39 -16.94
N PRO A 96 2.70 -11.18 -18.14
CA PRO A 96 2.21 -10.15 -19.06
C PRO A 96 0.83 -10.47 -19.65
N GLN A 97 0.38 -11.73 -19.63
CA GLN A 97 -0.90 -12.14 -20.21
C GLN A 97 -2.07 -11.90 -19.26
N GLN A 98 -1.86 -12.01 -17.95
CA GLN A 98 -2.90 -11.83 -16.93
C GLN A 98 -2.40 -10.96 -15.78
N PRO A 99 -2.57 -9.63 -15.89
CA PRO A 99 -2.18 -8.70 -14.85
C PRO A 99 -2.85 -9.05 -13.50
N GLY A 100 -2.04 -9.18 -12.45
CA GLY A 100 -2.50 -9.50 -11.09
C GLY A 100 -2.37 -10.96 -10.68
N VAL A 101 -2.11 -11.86 -11.64
CA VAL A 101 -1.71 -13.25 -11.40
C VAL A 101 -0.18 -13.27 -11.36
N CYS A 102 0.40 -13.46 -10.18
CA CYS A 102 1.85 -13.32 -10.01
C CYS A 102 2.46 -14.21 -8.93
N TRP A 103 1.71 -15.18 -8.39
CA TRP A 103 2.21 -16.07 -7.34
C TRP A 103 2.27 -17.50 -7.86
N LEU A 104 3.48 -18.05 -7.99
CA LEU A 104 3.69 -19.44 -8.39
C LEU A 104 3.48 -20.36 -7.20
N SER A 105 2.53 -21.27 -7.33
CA SER A 105 2.24 -22.30 -6.34
C SER A 105 3.36 -23.35 -6.28
N PRO A 106 3.94 -23.61 -5.09
CA PRO A 106 4.86 -24.73 -4.92
C PRO A 106 4.16 -26.09 -4.92
N TYR A 107 2.83 -26.12 -4.79
CA TYR A 107 2.02 -27.35 -4.72
C TYR A 107 1.55 -27.79 -6.10
N THR A 108 1.08 -26.83 -6.91
CA THR A 108 0.45 -27.11 -8.20
C THR A 108 1.24 -26.59 -9.40
N GLY A 109 2.28 -25.79 -9.18
CA GLY A 109 3.05 -25.14 -10.24
C GLY A 109 2.24 -24.11 -11.05
N LYS A 110 1.05 -23.73 -10.57
CA LYS A 110 0.18 -22.76 -11.25
C LYS A 110 0.50 -21.35 -10.78
N LEU A 111 0.36 -20.41 -11.70
CA LEU A 111 0.40 -19.00 -11.35
C LEU A 111 -0.99 -18.53 -10.92
N LEU A 112 -1.06 -17.89 -9.75
CA LEU A 112 -2.30 -17.50 -9.09
C LEU A 112 -2.29 -16.01 -8.72
N THR A 113 -3.49 -15.44 -8.57
CA THR A 113 -3.65 -14.15 -7.89
C THR A 113 -3.29 -14.28 -6.41
N ARG A 114 -3.02 -13.16 -5.74
CA ARG A 114 -2.72 -13.18 -4.29
C ARG A 114 -3.83 -13.85 -3.47
N SER A 115 -5.10 -13.60 -3.82
CA SER A 115 -6.24 -14.16 -3.09
C SER A 115 -6.35 -15.68 -3.27
N GLU A 116 -6.15 -16.17 -4.49
CA GLU A 116 -6.14 -17.60 -4.79
C GLU A 116 -4.95 -18.31 -4.13
N ALA A 117 -3.75 -17.69 -4.15
CA ALA A 117 -2.57 -18.24 -3.49
C ALA A 117 -2.78 -18.39 -1.97
N LEU A 118 -3.37 -17.37 -1.32
CA LEU A 118 -3.69 -17.43 0.11
C LEU A 118 -4.75 -18.50 0.42
N LEU A 119 -5.74 -18.67 -0.46
CA LEU A 119 -6.76 -19.71 -0.33
C LEU A 119 -6.14 -21.10 -0.44
N GLU A 120 -5.32 -21.34 -1.48
CA GLU A 120 -4.64 -22.62 -1.68
C GLU A 120 -3.71 -22.94 -0.49
N LEU A 121 -2.92 -21.96 -0.02
CA LEU A 121 -2.09 -22.12 1.17
C LEU A 121 -2.93 -22.53 2.39
N SER A 122 -4.07 -21.87 2.62
CA SER A 122 -4.95 -22.21 3.75
C SER A 122 -5.49 -23.64 3.65
N LEU A 123 -5.82 -24.11 2.45
CA LEU A 123 -6.31 -25.46 2.22
C LEU A 123 -5.21 -26.52 2.41
N MET A 124 -3.96 -26.21 2.06
CA MET A 124 -2.82 -27.13 2.19
C MET A 124 -2.16 -27.12 3.58
N SER A 125 -2.47 -26.13 4.41
CA SER A 125 -1.94 -25.99 5.78
C SER A 125 -2.88 -26.56 6.86
N SER A 126 -4.02 -27.12 6.46
CA SER A 126 -5.02 -27.76 7.33
C SER A 126 -4.79 -29.25 7.41
#